data_AF-A0AA39TPK2-F1
#
_entry.id   AF-A0AA39TPK2-F1
#
_cell.length_a   1.000
_cell.length_b   1.000
_cell.length_c   1.000
_cell.angle_alpha   90.00
_cell.angle_beta   90.00
_cell.angle_gamma   90.00
#
_symmetry.space_group_name_H-M   'P 1'
#
loop_
_entity.id
_entity.type
_entity.pdbx_description
1 polymer ?
#
loop_
_entity_poly.entity_id
_entity_poly.type
_entity_poly.pdbx_seq_one_letter_code
_entity_poly.pdbx_strand_id
1 'polypeptide(L)'
;MSTLPTEKNSEIDSSSPPAHKKVKMTSSNGHEVVYRQTSTCRVVNLKRRAKLSMLPTLPLDILFEIFGHLNPLDLLHLTRTTKEFRRVLTHRSSTTVWKSSLANVPGLPPCPEDMSHPAWSSLVFDHFCHECFASNIRNIDWCIRVRLCSKCAKTCLLSESGFDESNKSDKIILRSVPFHSWPGRHPKEKFCFVKEKDGFVKAFNACQGKDSRKEFLAKRKAGIKARKDHAKKCAQWADSVSESRSKELEDIRKQRSQAIESRLTSLGHGQEIAYLKDLEKTGSLSERRGLILFSDQWEVKQSKPLTDKNWNFIEGTMLEYMQDVKTHRLKKERNELLSARRSLIADEWRSCRSPSNEFQPSLLDVWLWKEMKYFIDLPPSVTVTTEMVRDAMTSRLPAFITSWRDERLLEMSCTMG
;
A
#
# COMPACT_ATOMS: atom_id res chain seq x y z
N MET A 1 51.96 25.05 57.99
CA MET A 1 51.69 24.49 56.65
C MET A 1 51.99 25.60 55.65
N SER A 2 53.21 26.08 55.55
CA SER A 2 54.42 25.43 55.00
C SER A 2 54.36 25.28 53.48
N THR A 3 55.23 26.08 52.85
CA THR A 3 55.92 25.98 51.54
C THR A 3 55.20 26.39 50.25
N LEU A 4 55.45 27.65 49.88
CA LEU A 4 55.79 28.18 48.54
C LEU A 4 56.94 27.37 47.85
N PRO A 5 57.52 27.81 46.71
CA PRO A 5 57.03 27.93 45.32
C PRO A 5 58.10 27.35 44.33
N THR A 6 57.90 27.41 43.00
CA THR A 6 58.91 27.93 42.02
C THR A 6 58.45 27.74 40.55
N GLU A 7 58.21 28.89 39.90
CA GLU A 7 58.75 29.34 38.59
C GLU A 7 59.80 28.42 37.90
N LYS A 8 59.94 28.33 36.56
CA LYS A 8 60.05 29.42 35.56
C LYS A 8 60.08 28.90 34.11
N ASN A 9 59.47 29.66 33.18
CA ASN A 9 59.82 30.01 31.78
C ASN A 9 60.67 29.08 30.88
N SER A 10 60.25 28.87 29.63
CA SER A 10 60.87 29.52 28.43
C SER A 10 60.25 29.07 27.08
N GLU A 11 59.87 30.10 26.30
CA GLU A 11 60.10 30.33 24.86
C GLU A 11 59.76 29.28 23.76
N ILE A 12 58.79 29.68 22.93
CA ILE A 12 58.80 29.81 21.45
C ILE A 12 59.43 28.65 20.63
N ASP A 13 58.61 27.94 19.84
CA ASP A 13 58.87 27.87 18.39
C ASP A 13 57.59 27.64 17.55
N SER A 14 57.50 28.42 16.49
CA SER A 14 56.47 28.42 15.46
C SER A 14 56.88 27.53 14.31
N SER A 15 56.16 26.45 14.02
CA SER A 15 56.11 25.90 12.67
C SER A 15 54.81 25.15 12.39
N SER A 16 53.98 25.76 11.54
CA SER A 16 52.79 25.17 10.94
C SER A 16 53.18 24.03 9.99
N PRO A 17 52.46 22.88 9.97
CA PRO A 17 52.72 21.83 8.99
C PRO A 17 52.23 22.27 7.58
N PRO A 18 52.92 21.88 6.50
CA PRO A 18 52.63 22.40 5.17
C PRO A 18 51.31 21.84 4.61
N ALA A 19 50.60 22.69 3.88
CA ALA A 19 49.37 22.32 3.18
C ALA A 19 49.60 21.21 2.14
N HIS A 20 48.87 20.10 2.27
CA HIS A 20 48.85 19.04 1.25
C HIS A 20 48.24 19.58 -0.05
N LYS A 21 49.06 19.72 -1.10
CA LYS A 21 48.59 19.99 -2.47
C LYS A 21 47.65 18.88 -2.93
N LYS A 22 46.41 19.22 -3.31
CA LYS A 22 45.46 18.29 -3.94
C LYS A 22 46.02 17.80 -5.29
N VAL A 23 46.30 16.51 -5.39
CA VAL A 23 46.73 15.87 -6.64
C VAL A 23 45.51 15.65 -7.55
N LYS A 24 45.62 16.05 -8.81
CA LYS A 24 44.57 15.88 -9.84
C LYS A 24 44.61 14.45 -10.37
N MET A 25 43.56 13.66 -10.17
CA MET A 25 43.48 12.28 -10.68
C MET A 25 43.11 12.23 -12.17
N THR A 26 44.00 11.65 -12.96
CA THR A 26 43.82 11.23 -14.36
C THR A 26 43.68 9.70 -14.43
N SER A 27 43.23 9.15 -15.57
CA SER A 27 43.09 7.70 -15.78
C SER A 27 44.41 6.93 -15.54
N SER A 28 45.55 7.58 -15.79
CA SER A 28 46.88 7.00 -15.61
C SER A 28 47.34 6.91 -14.15
N ASN A 29 46.82 7.76 -13.25
CA ASN A 29 47.37 7.91 -11.88
C ASN A 29 46.45 7.35 -10.79
N GLY A 30 45.31 6.77 -11.17
CA GLY A 30 44.35 6.18 -10.24
C GLY A 30 44.93 5.00 -9.44
N HIS A 31 45.82 4.21 -10.06
CA HIS A 31 46.46 3.06 -9.45
C HIS A 31 47.44 3.46 -8.31
N GLU A 32 48.21 4.53 -8.50
CA GLU A 32 49.23 5.00 -7.54
C GLU A 32 48.64 5.54 -6.22
N VAL A 33 47.46 6.16 -6.28
CA VAL A 33 46.80 6.72 -5.08
C VAL A 33 46.15 5.63 -4.22
N VAL A 34 45.89 4.45 -4.79
CA VAL A 34 45.45 3.26 -4.04
C VAL A 34 46.63 2.57 -3.36
N TYR A 35 47.82 2.63 -3.94
CA TYR A 35 48.96 1.79 -3.53
C TYR A 35 49.80 2.35 -2.36
N ARG A 36 49.73 3.67 -2.07
CA ARG A 36 50.63 4.32 -1.07
C ARG A 36 50.43 3.91 0.40
N GLN A 37 49.48 3.05 0.74
CA GLN A 37 49.27 2.58 2.12
C GLN A 37 49.65 1.12 2.38
N THR A 38 50.19 0.40 1.38
CA THR A 38 50.54 -1.02 1.54
C THR A 38 52.02 -1.27 1.24
N SER A 39 52.90 -0.69 2.03
CA SER A 39 54.32 -1.05 2.04
C SER A 39 54.76 -1.51 3.43
N THR A 40 54.21 -2.65 3.85
CA THR A 40 54.88 -3.63 4.72
C THR A 40 54.46 -5.03 4.26
N CYS A 41 55.15 -5.57 3.25
CA CYS A 41 54.94 -6.95 2.84
C CYS A 41 55.53 -7.89 3.90
N ARG A 42 54.69 -8.38 4.83
CA ARG A 42 54.90 -9.70 5.43
C ARG A 42 54.16 -10.71 4.56
N VAL A 43 54.89 -11.68 4.01
CA VAL A 43 54.32 -12.87 3.37
C VAL A 43 53.59 -13.64 4.46
N VAL A 44 52.30 -13.40 4.63
CA VAL A 44 51.44 -14.16 5.54
C VAL A 44 50.72 -15.22 4.72
N ASN A 45 50.97 -16.48 5.07
CA ASN A 45 50.27 -17.68 4.61
C ASN A 45 48.80 -17.42 4.28
N LEU A 46 48.42 -17.58 3.01
CA LEU A 46 47.02 -17.57 2.56
C LEU A 46 46.29 -18.81 3.10
N LYS A 47 45.95 -18.81 4.39
CA LYS A 47 44.90 -19.67 4.91
C LYS A 47 43.59 -19.22 4.26
N ARG A 48 43.03 -20.10 3.42
CA ARG A 48 41.72 -20.04 2.71
C ARG A 48 40.84 -18.85 3.12
N ARG A 49 41.14 -17.68 2.56
CA ARG A 49 40.24 -16.53 2.63
C ARG A 49 38.95 -16.89 1.90
N ALA A 50 37.79 -16.62 2.50
CA ALA A 50 36.48 -16.96 1.91
C ALA A 50 36.42 -16.45 0.45
N LYS A 51 35.84 -17.25 -0.46
CA LYS A 51 35.91 -17.05 -1.93
C LYS A 51 35.56 -15.63 -2.41
N LEU A 52 34.75 -14.87 -1.66
CA LEU A 52 34.32 -13.50 -2.01
C LEU A 52 35.17 -12.37 -1.42
N SER A 53 36.08 -12.66 -0.49
CA SER A 53 36.97 -11.64 0.10
C SER A 53 38.03 -11.11 -0.88
N MET A 54 38.20 -11.79 -2.02
CA MET A 54 39.05 -11.37 -3.13
C MET A 54 38.35 -10.42 -4.10
N LEU A 55 37.04 -10.19 -3.97
CA LEU A 55 36.29 -9.31 -4.88
C LEU A 55 36.95 -7.91 -5.00
N PRO A 56 37.35 -7.21 -3.92
CA PRO A 56 38.01 -5.91 -4.03
C PRO A 56 39.41 -5.95 -4.67
N THR A 57 39.98 -7.15 -4.85
CA THR A 57 41.31 -7.34 -5.48
C THR A 57 41.24 -7.54 -7.00
N LEU A 58 40.03 -7.68 -7.56
CA LEU A 58 39.83 -7.76 -9.00
C LEU A 58 40.10 -6.41 -9.69
N PRO A 59 40.52 -6.43 -10.97
CA PRO A 59 40.64 -5.21 -11.77
C PRO A 59 39.31 -4.44 -11.83
N LEU A 60 39.41 -3.10 -11.88
CA LEU A 60 38.23 -2.23 -11.90
C LEU A 60 37.30 -2.50 -13.08
N ASP A 61 37.82 -2.88 -14.24
CA ASP A 61 37.02 -3.16 -15.43
C ASP A 61 36.10 -4.38 -15.21
N ILE A 62 36.63 -5.45 -14.60
CA ILE A 62 35.84 -6.63 -14.23
C ILE A 62 34.80 -6.28 -13.17
N LEU A 63 35.18 -5.47 -12.19
CA LEU A 63 34.24 -5.01 -11.16
C LEU A 63 33.13 -4.16 -11.76
N PHE A 64 33.44 -3.26 -12.68
CA PHE A 64 32.47 -2.39 -13.35
C PHE A 64 31.52 -3.18 -14.25
N GLU A 65 32.01 -4.21 -14.92
CA GLU A 65 31.16 -5.15 -15.66
C GLU A 65 30.18 -5.84 -14.72
N ILE A 66 30.66 -6.47 -13.64
CA ILE A 66 29.81 -7.13 -12.64
C ILE A 66 28.79 -6.15 -12.05
N PHE A 67 29.21 -4.95 -11.69
CA PHE A 67 28.37 -3.93 -11.08
C PHE A 67 27.33 -3.35 -12.05
N GLY A 68 27.59 -3.36 -13.36
CA GLY A 68 26.65 -2.94 -14.39
C GLY A 68 25.40 -3.84 -14.47
N HIS A 69 25.53 -5.10 -14.09
CA HIS A 69 24.42 -6.08 -14.04
C HIS A 69 23.59 -6.01 -12.76
N LEU A 70 24.01 -5.25 -11.75
CA LEU A 70 23.28 -5.14 -10.49
C LEU A 70 22.06 -4.22 -10.62
N ASN A 71 21.05 -4.44 -9.77
CA ASN A 71 19.99 -3.45 -9.59
C ASN A 71 20.55 -2.18 -8.92
N PRO A 72 19.97 -0.99 -9.19
CA PRO A 72 20.48 0.26 -8.66
C PRO A 72 20.52 0.32 -7.13
N LEU A 73 19.58 -0.34 -6.46
CA LEU A 73 19.54 -0.42 -5.00
C LEU A 73 20.70 -1.26 -4.45
N ASP A 74 21.02 -2.38 -5.10
CA ASP A 74 22.14 -3.24 -4.69
C ASP A 74 23.48 -2.53 -4.91
N LEU A 75 23.61 -1.81 -6.03
CA LEU A 75 24.78 -0.97 -6.31
C LEU A 75 24.92 0.15 -5.27
N LEU A 76 23.80 0.78 -4.88
CA LEU A 76 23.78 1.77 -3.80
C LEU A 76 24.19 1.16 -2.46
N HIS A 77 23.70 -0.02 -2.11
CA HIS A 77 24.13 -0.73 -0.90
C HIS A 77 25.62 -1.05 -0.93
N LEU A 78 26.14 -1.46 -2.09
CA LEU A 78 27.56 -1.73 -2.27
C LEU A 78 28.43 -0.50 -2.01
N THR A 79 27.95 0.71 -2.35
CA THR A 79 28.66 1.95 -2.00
C THR A 79 28.74 2.20 -0.49
N ARG A 80 27.93 1.49 0.32
CA ARG A 80 27.84 1.65 1.78
C ARG A 80 28.56 0.53 2.54
N THR A 81 29.05 -0.51 1.88
CA THR A 81 29.71 -1.64 2.55
C THR A 81 31.16 -1.36 2.94
N THR A 82 31.97 -0.80 2.03
CA THR A 82 33.40 -0.51 2.28
C THR A 82 33.78 0.89 1.82
N LYS A 83 34.88 1.43 2.39
CA LYS A 83 35.39 2.77 2.03
C LYS A 83 35.91 2.79 0.59
N GLU A 84 36.47 1.67 0.14
CA GLU A 84 37.04 1.47 -1.19
C GLU A 84 35.94 1.50 -2.25
N PHE A 85 34.88 0.70 -2.09
CA PHE A 85 33.74 0.71 -3.00
C PHE A 85 33.04 2.06 -3.00
N ARG A 86 32.86 2.70 -1.84
CA ARG A 86 32.34 4.06 -1.78
C ARG A 86 33.17 5.02 -2.62
N ARG A 87 34.49 5.01 -2.46
CA ARG A 87 35.41 5.91 -3.19
C ARG A 87 35.33 5.69 -4.70
N VAL A 88 35.28 4.44 -5.14
CA VAL A 88 35.24 4.09 -6.57
C VAL A 88 33.87 4.40 -7.19
N LEU A 89 32.79 3.94 -6.56
CA LEU A 89 31.42 4.02 -7.10
C LEU A 89 30.78 5.41 -6.98
N THR A 90 31.34 6.31 -6.18
CA THR A 90 30.90 7.71 -6.16
C THR A 90 31.73 8.62 -7.05
N HIS A 91 32.82 8.10 -7.63
CA HIS A 91 33.67 8.84 -8.55
C HIS A 91 33.10 8.85 -9.97
N ARG A 92 33.37 9.92 -10.73
CA ARG A 92 32.86 10.13 -12.10
C ARG A 92 33.17 9.01 -13.09
N SER A 93 34.24 8.23 -12.85
CA SER A 93 34.63 7.09 -13.69
C SER A 93 33.61 5.95 -13.66
N SER A 94 32.79 5.85 -12.61
CA SER A 94 31.75 4.83 -12.48
C SER A 94 30.41 5.23 -13.13
N THR A 95 30.35 6.37 -13.84
CA THR A 95 29.10 6.87 -14.43
C THR A 95 28.44 5.86 -15.38
N THR A 96 29.24 5.15 -16.17
CA THR A 96 28.77 4.11 -17.10
C THR A 96 28.15 2.92 -16.37
N VAL A 97 28.74 2.53 -15.23
CA VAL A 97 28.22 1.46 -14.36
C VAL A 97 26.84 1.82 -13.82
N TRP A 98 26.68 3.05 -13.31
CA TRP A 98 25.39 3.52 -12.83
C TRP A 98 24.32 3.60 -13.92
N LYS A 99 24.69 4.08 -15.12
CA LYS A 99 23.77 4.12 -16.25
C LYS A 99 23.30 2.74 -16.66
N SER A 100 24.21 1.77 -16.70
CA SER A 100 23.91 0.37 -17.02
C SER A 100 22.99 -0.24 -15.95
N SER A 101 23.33 -0.05 -14.68
CA SER A 101 22.51 -0.52 -13.55
C SER A 101 21.09 0.09 -13.57
N LEU A 102 20.96 1.39 -13.85
CA LEU A 102 19.65 2.05 -13.97
C LEU A 102 18.84 1.56 -15.18
N ALA A 103 19.50 1.20 -16.28
CA ALA A 103 18.85 0.66 -17.47
C ALA A 103 18.26 -0.74 -17.24
N ASN A 104 18.71 -1.47 -16.22
CA ASN A 104 18.13 -2.76 -15.83
C ASN A 104 16.71 -2.63 -15.25
N VAL A 105 16.24 -1.41 -14.95
CA VAL A 105 14.89 -1.16 -14.43
C VAL A 105 13.98 -0.66 -15.56
N PRO A 106 13.03 -1.50 -16.04
CA PRO A 106 12.17 -1.13 -17.16
C PRO A 106 11.33 0.12 -16.87
N GLY A 107 11.25 1.01 -17.86
CA GLY A 107 10.41 2.21 -17.81
C GLY A 107 10.89 3.30 -16.85
N LEU A 108 12.00 3.11 -16.13
CA LEU A 108 12.53 4.10 -15.20
C LEU A 108 12.94 5.39 -15.95
N PRO A 109 12.47 6.58 -15.52
CA PRO A 109 12.95 7.83 -16.11
C PRO A 109 14.46 8.00 -15.92
N PRO A 110 15.16 8.56 -16.92
CA PRO A 110 16.60 8.75 -16.83
C PRO A 110 16.97 9.65 -15.65
N CYS A 111 18.18 9.45 -15.11
CA CYS A 111 18.74 10.33 -14.09
C CYS A 111 18.73 11.78 -14.60
N PRO A 112 18.11 12.71 -13.88
CA PRO A 112 18.08 14.11 -14.31
C PRO A 112 19.46 14.76 -14.16
N GLU A 113 19.75 15.77 -15.01
CA GLU A 113 21.08 16.39 -15.12
C GLU A 113 21.56 17.11 -13.85
N ASP A 114 20.63 17.57 -13.04
CA ASP A 114 20.85 18.27 -11.78
C ASP A 114 20.94 17.33 -10.55
N MET A 115 21.06 16.02 -10.77
CA MET A 115 21.39 15.04 -9.73
C MET A 115 22.52 14.10 -10.17
N SER A 116 23.28 13.61 -9.19
CA SER A 116 24.21 12.50 -9.42
C SER A 116 23.46 11.18 -9.44
N HIS A 117 23.95 10.19 -10.20
CA HIS A 117 23.35 8.86 -10.26
C HIS A 117 23.17 8.17 -8.89
N PRO A 118 24.12 8.27 -7.93
CA PRO A 118 23.91 7.74 -6.58
C PRO A 118 22.77 8.46 -5.84
N ALA A 119 22.67 9.79 -5.96
CA ALA A 119 21.60 10.56 -5.33
C ALA A 119 20.24 10.25 -5.94
N TRP A 120 20.18 10.08 -7.26
CA TRP A 120 18.98 9.65 -7.97
C TRP A 120 18.55 8.25 -7.53
N SER A 121 19.48 7.29 -7.48
CA SER A 121 19.21 5.93 -7.02
C SER A 121 18.71 5.91 -5.57
N SER A 122 19.30 6.74 -4.70
CA SER A 122 18.83 6.90 -3.33
C SER A 122 17.42 7.49 -3.24
N LEU A 123 17.09 8.48 -4.07
CA LEU A 123 15.74 9.06 -4.10
C LEU A 123 14.70 8.04 -4.55
N VAL A 124 15.00 7.28 -5.60
CA VAL A 124 14.07 6.32 -6.22
C VAL A 124 13.87 5.07 -5.35
N PHE A 125 14.95 4.40 -4.94
CA PHE A 125 14.87 3.03 -4.41
C PHE A 125 15.04 2.93 -2.90
N ASP A 126 15.67 3.92 -2.27
CA ASP A 126 15.94 3.88 -0.84
C ASP A 126 14.73 4.37 -0.02
N HIS A 127 14.69 4.05 1.27
CA HIS A 127 13.56 4.34 2.16
C HIS A 127 13.95 5.18 3.38
N PHE A 128 15.10 5.85 3.32
CA PHE A 128 15.56 6.72 4.41
C PHE A 128 15.21 8.19 4.17
N CYS A 129 14.86 8.90 5.24
CA CYS A 129 14.76 10.35 5.23
C CYS A 129 16.11 10.96 4.84
N HIS A 130 16.13 11.89 3.87
CA HIS A 130 17.35 12.55 3.41
C HIS A 130 18.01 13.46 4.47
N GLU A 131 17.28 13.83 5.52
CA GLU A 131 17.77 14.75 6.56
C GLU A 131 18.15 14.04 7.86
N CYS A 132 17.29 13.15 8.37
CA CYS A 132 17.52 12.47 9.65
C CYS A 132 17.82 10.97 9.54
N PHE A 133 17.84 10.41 8.33
CA PHE A 133 18.05 8.98 8.07
C PHE A 133 17.07 8.03 8.76
N ALA A 134 15.92 8.52 9.23
CA ALA A 134 14.83 7.67 9.68
C ALA A 134 14.40 6.72 8.55
N SER A 135 14.18 5.46 8.88
CA SER A 135 13.83 4.40 7.92
C SER A 135 12.33 4.37 7.58
N ASN A 136 11.97 3.53 6.60
CA ASN A 136 10.60 3.25 6.18
C ASN A 136 9.79 4.49 5.72
N ILE A 137 10.47 5.48 5.15
CA ILE A 137 9.83 6.66 4.58
C ILE A 137 9.54 6.39 3.11
N ARG A 138 8.26 6.33 2.73
CA ARG A 138 7.82 6.10 1.34
C ARG A 138 7.49 7.37 0.56
N ASN A 139 7.29 8.49 1.25
CA ASN A 139 6.87 9.74 0.63
C ASN A 139 8.03 10.41 -0.10
N ILE A 140 7.98 10.37 -1.42
CA ILE A 140 8.89 11.04 -2.34
C ILE A 140 8.15 12.24 -2.92
N ASP A 141 8.82 13.39 -2.97
CA ASP A 141 8.41 14.46 -3.88
C ASP A 141 9.37 14.51 -5.06
N TRP A 142 8.89 14.16 -6.25
CA TRP A 142 9.70 14.12 -7.47
C TRP A 142 10.06 15.51 -8.00
N CYS A 143 9.25 16.53 -7.69
CA CYS A 143 9.45 17.91 -8.15
C CYS A 143 10.50 18.62 -7.29
N ILE A 144 10.41 18.47 -5.98
CA ILE A 144 11.36 19.01 -4.99
C ILE A 144 12.61 18.11 -4.89
N ARG A 145 12.50 16.83 -5.27
CA ARG A 145 13.55 15.80 -5.27
C ARG A 145 14.03 15.39 -3.90
N VAL A 146 13.10 15.23 -2.98
CA VAL A 146 13.39 14.89 -1.59
C VAL A 146 12.49 13.77 -1.08
N ARG A 147 13.03 13.00 -0.14
CA ARG A 147 12.30 12.05 0.69
C ARG A 147 12.46 12.49 2.15
N LEU A 148 11.38 12.93 2.77
CA LEU A 148 11.40 13.46 4.14
C LEU A 148 10.37 12.75 5.02
N CYS A 149 10.75 12.48 6.27
CA CYS A 149 9.78 12.07 7.27
C CYS A 149 8.89 13.26 7.68
N SER A 150 7.75 12.98 8.32
CA SER A 150 6.79 14.03 8.74
C SER A 150 7.41 15.09 9.65
N LYS A 151 8.40 14.73 10.49
CA LYS A 151 9.14 15.67 11.35
C LYS A 151 10.02 16.61 10.53
N CYS A 152 10.87 16.07 9.65
CA CYS A 152 11.74 16.88 8.78
C CYS A 152 10.94 17.70 7.77
N ALA A 153 9.80 17.21 7.29
CA ALA A 153 8.92 17.98 6.41
C ALA A 153 8.30 19.22 7.10
N LYS A 154 8.29 19.30 8.44
CA LYS A 154 7.85 20.51 9.16
C LYS A 154 8.95 21.57 9.27
N THR A 155 10.21 21.14 9.33
CA THR A 155 11.35 22.04 9.56
C THR A 155 12.08 22.41 8.27
N CYS A 156 12.10 21.51 7.28
CA CYS A 156 12.88 21.65 6.06
C CYS A 156 12.06 22.16 4.86
N LEU A 157 10.74 22.30 5.01
CA LEU A 157 9.85 22.81 3.97
C LEU A 157 9.24 24.14 4.39
N LEU A 158 9.20 25.10 3.47
CA LEU A 158 8.58 26.41 3.64
C LEU A 158 7.35 26.51 2.76
N SER A 159 6.25 27.00 3.33
CA SER A 159 5.00 27.22 2.62
C SER A 159 5.10 28.43 1.69
N GLU A 160 4.45 28.32 0.52
CA GLU A 160 4.22 29.42 -0.43
C GLU A 160 3.52 30.62 0.25
N SER A 161 2.67 30.38 1.25
CA SER A 161 1.96 31.45 1.97
C SER A 161 2.87 32.31 2.85
N GLY A 162 4.09 31.88 3.13
CA GLY A 162 5.09 32.64 3.88
C GLY A 162 5.83 33.68 3.05
N PHE A 163 5.52 33.81 1.75
CA PHE A 163 6.15 34.73 0.82
C PHE A 163 5.18 35.83 0.40
N ASP A 164 5.65 37.08 0.36
CA ASP A 164 4.83 38.22 -0.06
C ASP A 164 5.05 38.51 -1.55
N GLU A 165 4.02 38.30 -2.38
CA GLU A 165 4.11 38.57 -3.83
C GLU A 165 4.35 40.05 -4.17
N SER A 166 4.04 40.96 -3.25
CA SER A 166 4.30 42.40 -3.43
C SER A 166 5.81 42.71 -3.31
N ASN A 167 6.54 41.90 -2.53
CA ASN A 167 7.99 41.99 -2.41
C ASN A 167 8.69 41.40 -3.65
N LYS A 168 9.56 42.19 -4.26
CA LYS A 168 10.33 41.80 -5.45
C LYS A 168 11.21 40.57 -5.21
N SER A 169 11.83 40.42 -4.04
CA SER A 169 12.69 39.25 -3.74
C SER A 169 11.88 37.97 -3.67
N ASP A 170 10.75 38.02 -2.99
CA ASP A 170 9.89 36.87 -2.74
C ASP A 170 9.21 36.42 -4.02
N LYS A 171 8.74 37.37 -4.84
CA LYS A 171 8.24 37.10 -6.19
C LYS A 171 9.26 36.41 -7.09
N ILE A 172 10.55 36.74 -6.96
CA ILE A 172 11.63 36.07 -7.69
C ILE A 172 11.78 34.63 -7.19
N ILE A 173 11.78 34.41 -5.87
CA ILE A 173 11.89 33.08 -5.26
C ILE A 173 10.72 32.18 -5.70
N LEU A 174 9.48 32.66 -5.59
CA LEU A 174 8.26 31.94 -5.98
C LEU A 174 8.29 31.44 -7.42
N ARG A 175 8.96 32.17 -8.32
CA ARG A 175 9.07 31.83 -9.75
C ARG A 175 10.32 31.01 -10.11
N SER A 176 11.29 30.93 -9.21
CA SER A 176 12.65 30.43 -9.49
C SER A 176 13.09 29.25 -8.60
N VAL A 177 12.26 28.86 -7.63
CA VAL A 177 12.42 27.67 -6.81
C VAL A 177 11.23 26.72 -7.09
N PRO A 178 11.43 25.39 -7.10
CA PRO A 178 10.31 24.46 -7.24
C PRO A 178 9.42 24.50 -5.99
N PHE A 179 8.14 24.79 -6.20
CA PHE A 179 7.07 24.63 -5.23
C PHE A 179 6.17 23.48 -5.67
N HIS A 180 5.83 22.59 -4.73
CA HIS A 180 4.95 21.45 -4.98
C HIS A 180 4.12 21.09 -3.73
N SER A 181 3.00 20.39 -3.92
CA SER A 181 2.15 19.94 -2.82
C SER A 181 2.82 18.77 -2.08
N TRP A 182 2.69 18.75 -0.75
CA TRP A 182 3.28 17.72 0.09
C TRP A 182 2.21 16.72 0.59
N PRO A 183 2.45 15.39 0.51
CA PRO A 183 1.49 14.39 1.00
C PRO A 183 1.13 14.59 2.48
N GLY A 184 -0.16 14.51 2.80
CA GLY A 184 -0.67 14.67 4.17
C GLY A 184 -0.80 16.13 4.63
N ARG A 185 -0.67 17.10 3.73
CA ARG A 185 -0.99 18.51 3.95
C ARG A 185 -2.11 18.98 3.02
N HIS A 186 -2.57 20.21 3.23
CA HIS A 186 -3.68 20.78 2.46
C HIS A 186 -3.33 20.82 0.96
N PRO A 187 -4.16 20.27 0.04
CA PRO A 187 -3.80 20.12 -1.38
C PRO A 187 -3.46 21.41 -2.13
N LYS A 188 -4.03 22.54 -1.67
CA LYS A 188 -3.78 23.86 -2.27
C LYS A 188 -2.47 24.51 -1.80
N GLU A 189 -1.90 24.03 -0.70
CA GLU A 189 -0.67 24.59 -0.13
C GLU A 189 0.55 23.95 -0.79
N LYS A 190 1.47 24.78 -1.28
CA LYS A 190 2.71 24.33 -1.90
C LYS A 190 3.89 24.68 -1.02
N PHE A 191 4.91 23.85 -1.12
CA PHE A 191 6.11 23.95 -0.31
C PHE A 191 7.35 23.97 -1.19
N CYS A 192 8.38 24.70 -0.74
CA CYS A 192 9.73 24.59 -1.26
C CYS A 192 10.69 24.05 -0.20
N PHE A 193 11.79 23.44 -0.65
CA PHE A 193 12.84 22.96 0.24
C PHE A 193 13.79 24.08 0.64
N VAL A 194 13.98 24.26 1.95
CA VAL A 194 14.77 25.37 2.53
C VAL A 194 16.18 25.42 1.92
N LYS A 195 16.89 24.28 1.86
CA LYS A 195 18.27 24.26 1.33
C LYS A 195 18.35 24.67 -0.13
N GLU A 196 17.33 24.33 -0.94
CA GLU A 196 17.29 24.74 -2.34
C GLU A 196 16.99 26.24 -2.49
N LYS A 197 16.07 26.77 -1.68
CA LYS A 197 15.81 28.21 -1.61
C LYS A 197 17.07 28.98 -1.25
N ASP A 198 17.76 28.57 -0.19
CA ASP A 198 18.96 29.26 0.29
C ASP A 198 20.11 29.16 -0.72
N GLY A 199 20.26 28.00 -1.38
CA GLY A 199 21.20 27.82 -2.48
C GLY A 199 20.91 28.75 -3.67
N PHE A 200 19.63 28.90 -4.03
CA PHE A 200 19.19 29.83 -5.07
C PHE A 200 19.51 31.28 -4.69
N VAL A 201 19.16 31.71 -3.48
CA VAL A 201 19.42 33.09 -3.01
C VAL A 201 20.93 33.39 -3.03
N LYS A 202 21.76 32.47 -2.57
CA LYS A 202 23.23 32.62 -2.63
C LYS A 202 23.74 32.75 -4.06
N ALA A 203 23.27 31.90 -4.98
CA ALA A 203 23.67 31.96 -6.39
C ALA A 203 23.19 33.24 -7.08
N PHE A 204 21.97 33.68 -6.79
CA PHE A 204 21.39 34.91 -7.34
C PHE A 204 22.16 36.16 -6.88
N ASN A 205 22.53 36.22 -5.60
CA ASN A 205 23.30 37.33 -5.05
C ASN A 205 24.74 37.37 -5.58
N ALA A 206 25.32 36.22 -5.95
CA ALA A 206 26.64 36.14 -6.57
C ALA A 206 26.66 36.64 -8.03
N CYS A 207 25.51 36.71 -8.71
CA CYS A 207 25.43 37.23 -10.07
C CYS A 207 25.63 38.75 -10.10
N GLN A 208 26.67 39.20 -10.80
CA GLN A 208 26.99 40.61 -10.99
C GLN A 208 26.33 41.14 -12.28
N GLY A 209 25.62 42.26 -12.17
CA GLY A 209 24.98 42.92 -13.32
C GLY A 209 23.53 42.47 -13.59
N LYS A 210 22.76 43.37 -14.19
CA LYS A 210 21.32 43.15 -14.48
C LYS A 210 21.10 42.05 -15.53
N ASP A 211 21.95 41.99 -16.55
CA ASP A 211 21.77 41.05 -17.66
C ASP A 211 22.13 39.62 -17.27
N SER A 212 23.22 39.44 -16.51
CA SER A 212 23.58 38.14 -15.91
C SER A 212 22.46 37.60 -15.02
N ARG A 213 21.83 38.45 -14.19
CA ARG A 213 20.69 38.05 -13.36
C ARG A 213 19.48 37.64 -14.20
N LYS A 214 19.17 38.36 -15.27
CA LYS A 214 18.05 38.00 -16.17
C LYS A 214 18.29 36.65 -16.84
N GLU A 215 19.50 36.42 -17.36
CA GLU A 215 19.87 35.15 -17.99
C GLU A 215 19.81 33.99 -16.99
N PHE A 216 20.34 34.19 -15.78
CA PHE A 216 20.26 33.22 -14.69
C PHE A 216 18.81 32.86 -14.35
N LEU A 217 17.92 33.84 -14.20
CA LEU A 217 16.50 33.62 -13.92
C LEU A 217 15.79 32.90 -15.08
N ALA A 218 16.10 33.26 -16.33
CA ALA A 218 15.55 32.59 -17.50
C ALA A 218 15.95 31.11 -17.54
N LYS A 219 17.24 30.81 -17.33
CA LYS A 219 17.76 29.44 -17.24
C LYS A 219 17.12 28.66 -16.08
N ARG A 220 16.96 29.29 -14.92
CA ARG A 220 16.33 28.66 -13.75
C ARG A 220 14.87 28.32 -14.00
N LYS A 221 14.10 29.23 -14.62
CA LYS A 221 12.71 29.01 -14.99
C LYS A 221 12.55 27.87 -16.00
N ALA A 222 13.42 27.80 -17.00
CA ALA A 222 13.45 26.69 -17.95
C ALA A 222 13.77 25.36 -17.25
N GLY A 223 14.76 25.35 -16.35
CA GLY A 223 15.11 24.18 -15.54
C GLY A 223 13.98 23.70 -14.65
N ILE A 224 13.19 24.60 -14.04
CA ILE A 224 12.01 24.23 -13.24
C ILE A 224 10.94 23.58 -14.12
N LYS A 225 10.71 24.11 -15.32
CA LYS A 225 9.76 23.50 -16.26
C LYS A 225 10.18 22.07 -16.61
N ALA A 226 11.43 21.89 -17.03
CA ALA A 226 11.98 20.57 -17.33
C ALA A 226 11.93 19.62 -16.13
N ARG A 227 12.18 20.14 -14.92
CA ARG A 227 12.07 19.36 -13.67
C ARG A 227 10.63 18.92 -13.40
N LYS A 228 9.63 19.78 -13.60
CA LYS A 228 8.21 19.43 -13.45
C LYS A 228 7.79 18.36 -14.47
N ASP A 229 8.23 18.50 -15.71
CA ASP A 229 7.95 17.51 -16.77
C ASP A 229 8.60 16.16 -16.46
N HIS A 230 9.84 16.15 -15.96
CA HIS A 230 10.51 14.93 -15.48
C HIS A 230 9.80 14.33 -14.27
N ALA A 231 9.43 15.15 -13.28
CA ALA A 231 8.72 14.71 -12.09
C ALA A 231 7.38 14.03 -12.42
N LYS A 232 6.67 14.52 -13.43
CA LYS A 232 5.45 13.87 -13.93
C LYS A 232 5.72 12.46 -14.47
N LYS A 233 6.81 12.28 -15.24
CA LYS A 233 7.22 10.95 -15.73
C LYS A 233 7.59 10.02 -14.58
N CYS A 234 8.26 10.54 -13.54
CA CYS A 234 8.62 9.76 -12.35
C CYS A 234 7.40 9.32 -11.56
N ALA A 235 6.41 10.19 -11.38
CA ALA A 235 5.15 9.84 -10.74
C ALA A 235 4.42 8.74 -11.54
N GLN A 236 4.26 8.93 -12.86
CA GLN A 236 3.63 7.95 -13.74
C GLN A 236 4.32 6.58 -13.69
N TRP A 237 5.66 6.57 -13.71
CA TRP A 237 6.42 5.33 -13.58
C TRP A 237 6.18 4.68 -12.21
N ALA A 238 6.27 5.44 -11.11
CA ALA A 238 6.05 4.91 -9.77
C ALA A 238 4.63 4.32 -9.60
N ASP A 239 3.62 5.00 -10.15
CA ASP A 239 2.24 4.52 -10.18
C ASP A 239 2.14 3.21 -10.97
N SER A 240 2.74 3.14 -12.15
CA SER A 240 2.73 1.92 -12.98
C SER A 240 3.40 0.72 -12.29
N VAL A 241 4.48 0.94 -11.55
CA VAL A 241 5.17 -0.11 -10.77
C VAL A 241 4.27 -0.56 -9.61
N SER A 242 3.63 0.37 -8.92
CA SER A 242 2.70 0.08 -7.82
C SER A 242 1.49 -0.72 -8.32
N GLU A 243 0.92 -0.34 -9.46
CA GLU A 243 -0.19 -1.06 -10.10
C GLU A 243 0.22 -2.46 -10.54
N SER A 244 1.39 -2.60 -11.18
CA SER A 244 1.90 -3.91 -11.62
C SER A 244 2.08 -4.86 -10.44
N ARG A 245 2.67 -4.37 -9.34
CA ARG A 245 2.82 -5.15 -8.10
C ARG A 245 1.46 -5.50 -7.49
N SER A 246 0.50 -4.56 -7.52
CA SER A 246 -0.84 -4.81 -6.98
C SER A 246 -1.57 -5.89 -7.79
N LYS A 247 -1.44 -5.87 -9.13
CA LYS A 247 -1.96 -6.90 -10.02
C LYS A 247 -1.32 -8.26 -9.76
N GLU A 248 0.01 -8.32 -9.66
CA GLU A 248 0.73 -9.57 -9.32
C GLU A 248 0.23 -10.17 -8.00
N LEU A 249 0.09 -9.34 -6.96
CA LEU A 249 -0.43 -9.80 -5.67
C LEU A 249 -1.89 -10.28 -5.77
N GLU A 250 -2.71 -9.62 -6.58
CA GLU A 250 -4.09 -10.02 -6.81
C GLU A 250 -4.19 -11.32 -7.60
N ASP A 251 -3.35 -11.52 -8.61
CA ASP A 251 -3.25 -12.77 -9.36
C ASP A 251 -2.86 -13.92 -8.43
N ILE A 252 -1.92 -13.70 -7.51
CA ILE A 252 -1.55 -14.71 -6.49
C ILE A 252 -2.74 -15.02 -5.57
N ARG A 253 -3.50 -14.03 -5.11
CA ARG A 253 -4.70 -14.24 -4.27
C ARG A 253 -5.77 -15.03 -5.03
N LYS A 254 -6.00 -14.68 -6.29
CA LYS A 254 -6.95 -15.37 -7.17
C LYS A 254 -6.56 -16.82 -7.39
N GLN A 255 -5.30 -17.09 -7.72
CA GLN A 255 -4.78 -18.45 -7.87
C GLN A 255 -4.93 -19.25 -6.57
N ARG A 256 -4.60 -18.64 -5.43
CA ARG A 256 -4.78 -19.27 -4.11
C ARG A 256 -6.25 -19.61 -3.85
N SER A 257 -7.15 -18.65 -4.06
CA SER A 257 -8.59 -18.83 -3.91
C SER A 257 -9.11 -20.01 -4.74
N GLN A 258 -8.79 -20.05 -6.03
CA GLN A 258 -9.16 -21.13 -6.94
C GLN A 258 -8.61 -22.50 -6.51
N ALA A 259 -7.38 -22.55 -6.00
CA ALA A 259 -6.79 -23.78 -5.50
C ALA A 259 -7.52 -24.30 -4.24
N ILE A 260 -7.89 -23.40 -3.32
CA ILE A 260 -8.67 -23.74 -2.12
C ILE A 260 -10.08 -24.21 -2.53
N GLU A 261 -10.76 -23.52 -3.44
CA GLU A 261 -12.07 -23.94 -3.96
C GLU A 261 -12.02 -25.36 -4.54
N SER A 262 -11.00 -25.66 -5.36
CA SER A 262 -10.81 -26.97 -5.99
C SER A 262 -10.64 -28.08 -4.94
N ARG A 263 -9.81 -27.83 -3.91
CA ARG A 263 -9.62 -28.77 -2.79
C ARG A 263 -10.92 -28.99 -2.01
N LEU A 264 -11.62 -27.94 -1.62
CA LEU A 264 -12.90 -28.04 -0.89
C LEU A 264 -13.97 -28.77 -1.72
N THR A 265 -14.01 -28.50 -3.03
CA THR A 265 -14.92 -29.20 -3.94
C THR A 265 -14.60 -30.70 -4.00
N SER A 266 -13.32 -31.06 -4.04
CA SER A 266 -12.89 -32.48 -4.01
C SER A 266 -13.22 -33.18 -2.68
N LEU A 267 -13.34 -32.43 -1.58
CA LEU A 267 -13.77 -32.92 -0.27
C LEU A 267 -15.32 -32.96 -0.11
N GLY A 268 -16.07 -32.62 -1.16
CA GLY A 268 -17.53 -32.74 -1.18
C GLY A 268 -18.30 -31.45 -0.91
N HIS A 269 -17.63 -30.30 -0.74
CA HIS A 269 -18.27 -29.01 -0.43
C HIS A 269 -18.66 -28.19 -1.67
N GLY A 270 -18.88 -28.84 -2.81
CA GLY A 270 -19.19 -28.15 -4.07
C GLY A 270 -20.48 -27.33 -4.02
N GLN A 271 -21.50 -27.79 -3.29
CA GLN A 271 -22.77 -27.07 -3.12
C GLN A 271 -22.58 -25.76 -2.33
N GLU A 272 -21.81 -25.82 -1.24
CA GLU A 272 -21.48 -24.66 -0.42
C GLU A 272 -20.65 -23.62 -1.21
N ILE A 273 -19.71 -24.07 -2.03
CA ILE A 273 -18.93 -23.17 -2.91
C ILE A 273 -19.81 -22.52 -3.98
N ALA A 274 -20.72 -23.28 -4.61
CA ALA A 274 -21.66 -22.71 -5.59
C ALA A 274 -22.57 -21.66 -4.93
N TYR A 275 -23.09 -21.96 -3.74
CA TYR A 275 -23.89 -21.05 -2.94
C TYR A 275 -23.14 -19.74 -2.61
N LEU A 276 -21.88 -19.83 -2.20
CA LEU A 276 -21.03 -18.67 -1.94
C LEU A 276 -20.85 -17.80 -3.19
N LYS A 277 -20.63 -18.40 -4.36
CA LYS A 277 -20.49 -17.66 -5.63
C LYS A 277 -21.76 -16.89 -5.98
N ASP A 278 -22.92 -17.46 -5.71
CA ASP A 278 -24.19 -16.77 -5.97
C ASP A 278 -24.44 -15.64 -4.96
N LEU A 279 -24.06 -15.81 -3.69
CA LEU A 279 -24.08 -14.72 -2.69
C LEU A 279 -23.12 -13.58 -3.05
N GLU A 280 -21.95 -13.89 -3.60
CA GLU A 280 -20.97 -12.90 -4.06
C GLU A 280 -21.51 -12.08 -5.24
N LYS A 281 -22.14 -12.74 -6.23
CA LYS A 281 -22.77 -12.07 -7.38
C LYS A 281 -23.94 -11.16 -6.99
N THR A 282 -24.80 -11.61 -6.07
CA THR A 282 -26.06 -10.92 -5.75
C THR A 282 -25.81 -9.59 -5.02
N GLY A 283 -24.68 -9.41 -4.34
CA GLY A 283 -24.33 -8.14 -3.69
C GLY A 283 -25.15 -7.78 -2.45
N SER A 284 -26.20 -8.54 -2.14
CA SER A 284 -27.19 -8.22 -1.12
C SER A 284 -26.64 -8.37 0.30
N LEU A 285 -26.48 -7.25 1.01
CA LEU A 285 -26.00 -7.22 2.39
C LEU A 285 -26.96 -7.91 3.38
N SER A 286 -28.26 -7.92 3.10
CA SER A 286 -29.25 -8.60 3.95
C SER A 286 -29.10 -10.12 3.85
N GLU A 287 -28.77 -10.64 2.67
CA GLU A 287 -28.56 -12.07 2.42
C GLU A 287 -27.23 -12.60 2.96
N ARG A 288 -26.24 -11.72 3.18
CA ARG A 288 -24.92 -12.06 3.73
C ARG A 288 -24.84 -11.99 5.25
N ARG A 289 -25.93 -11.58 5.92
CA ARG A 289 -25.90 -11.27 7.34
C ARG A 289 -25.50 -12.50 8.17
N GLY A 290 -24.31 -12.44 8.78
CA GLY A 290 -23.80 -13.50 9.65
C GLY A 290 -22.89 -14.52 8.93
N LEU A 291 -22.50 -14.27 7.68
CA LEU A 291 -21.52 -15.09 6.96
C LEU A 291 -20.43 -14.22 6.34
N ILE A 292 -19.16 -14.56 6.59
CA ILE A 292 -18.01 -13.93 5.93
C ILE A 292 -17.88 -14.55 4.53
N LEU A 293 -17.69 -13.74 3.50
CA LEU A 293 -17.53 -14.20 2.11
C LEU A 293 -16.25 -15.00 1.93
N PHE A 294 -16.24 -15.85 0.91
CA PHE A 294 -15.09 -16.70 0.61
C PHE A 294 -13.85 -15.85 0.29
N SER A 295 -14.02 -14.80 -0.52
CA SER A 295 -12.94 -13.84 -0.84
C SER A 295 -12.36 -13.11 0.38
N ASP A 296 -13.15 -12.95 1.45
CA ASP A 296 -12.78 -12.18 2.63
C ASP A 296 -12.12 -13.02 3.74
N GLN A 297 -12.18 -14.35 3.62
CA GLN A 297 -11.53 -15.28 4.53
C GLN A 297 -10.03 -15.02 4.59
N TRP A 298 -9.46 -15.03 5.80
CA TRP A 298 -8.06 -14.69 5.99
C TRP A 298 -7.15 -15.73 5.32
N GLU A 299 -7.51 -17.01 5.37
CA GLU A 299 -6.82 -18.13 4.72
C GLU A 299 -6.79 -17.97 3.20
N VAL A 300 -7.82 -17.35 2.62
CA VAL A 300 -8.02 -17.20 1.17
C VAL A 300 -7.33 -15.95 0.64
N LYS A 301 -7.46 -14.79 1.31
CA LYS A 301 -6.95 -13.50 0.81
C LYS A 301 -5.45 -13.27 0.93
N GLN A 302 -4.68 -14.29 1.31
CA GLN A 302 -3.22 -14.18 1.42
C GLN A 302 -2.57 -14.12 0.04
N SER A 303 -1.63 -13.20 -0.14
CA SER A 303 -0.79 -13.13 -1.34
C SER A 303 0.38 -14.13 -1.28
N LYS A 304 0.06 -15.41 -1.06
CA LYS A 304 1.04 -16.52 -1.03
C LYS A 304 0.48 -17.74 -1.77
N PRO A 305 1.23 -18.36 -2.69
CA PRO A 305 0.80 -19.59 -3.34
C PRO A 305 0.39 -20.67 -2.33
N LEU A 306 -0.65 -21.43 -2.67
CA LEU A 306 -1.06 -22.57 -1.87
C LEU A 306 -0.09 -23.72 -2.12
N THR A 307 0.52 -24.24 -1.06
CA THR A 307 1.36 -25.44 -1.08
C THR A 307 0.69 -26.53 -0.26
N ASP A 308 1.01 -27.79 -0.51
CA ASP A 308 0.38 -28.91 0.24
C ASP A 308 0.63 -28.81 1.75
N LYS A 309 1.82 -28.35 2.15
CA LYS A 309 2.11 -28.09 3.56
C LYS A 309 1.17 -27.02 4.14
N ASN A 310 0.98 -25.91 3.43
CA ASN A 310 0.09 -24.83 3.86
C ASN A 310 -1.37 -25.30 3.89
N TRP A 311 -1.79 -26.08 2.89
CA TRP A 311 -3.12 -26.69 2.85
C TRP A 311 -3.43 -27.48 4.12
N ASN A 312 -2.53 -28.38 4.54
CA ASN A 312 -2.74 -29.20 5.73
C ASN A 312 -2.92 -28.38 7.02
N PHE A 313 -2.36 -27.16 7.08
CA PHE A 313 -2.55 -26.26 8.24
C PHE A 313 -3.90 -25.54 8.22
N ILE A 314 -4.43 -25.22 7.04
CA ILE A 314 -5.67 -24.45 6.90
C ILE A 314 -6.90 -25.33 6.66
N GLU A 315 -6.72 -26.60 6.30
CA GLU A 315 -7.79 -27.52 5.94
C GLU A 315 -8.87 -27.60 7.01
N GLY A 316 -8.48 -27.80 8.28
CA GLY A 316 -9.44 -27.85 9.40
C GLY A 316 -10.28 -26.58 9.52
N THR A 317 -9.66 -25.42 9.49
CA THR A 317 -10.35 -24.11 9.57
C THR A 317 -11.28 -23.90 8.37
N MET A 318 -10.86 -24.29 7.17
CA MET A 318 -11.69 -24.17 5.98
C MET A 318 -12.90 -25.13 6.01
N LEU A 319 -12.74 -26.33 6.58
CA LEU A 319 -13.84 -27.28 6.77
C LEU A 319 -14.85 -26.80 7.82
N GLU A 320 -14.38 -26.22 8.93
CA GLU A 320 -15.25 -25.55 9.92
C GLU A 320 -16.04 -24.42 9.25
N TYR A 321 -15.38 -23.59 8.46
CA TYR A 321 -16.04 -22.55 7.70
C TYR A 321 -17.06 -23.11 6.69
N MET A 322 -16.76 -24.21 5.99
CA MET A 322 -17.75 -24.85 5.11
C MET A 322 -18.99 -25.35 5.87
N GLN A 323 -18.83 -25.78 7.12
CA GLN A 323 -19.96 -26.13 7.97
C GLN A 323 -20.82 -24.90 8.30
N ASP A 324 -20.20 -23.75 8.61
CA ASP A 324 -20.94 -22.50 8.82
C ASP A 324 -21.72 -22.09 7.55
N VAL A 325 -21.07 -22.17 6.38
CA VAL A 325 -21.71 -21.89 5.09
C VAL A 325 -22.91 -22.81 4.87
N LYS A 326 -22.77 -24.11 5.17
CA LYS A 326 -23.86 -25.08 5.07
C LYS A 326 -25.02 -24.72 6.00
N THR A 327 -24.76 -24.36 7.25
CA THR A 327 -25.83 -23.93 8.17
C THR A 327 -26.54 -22.68 7.68
N HIS A 328 -25.80 -21.72 7.13
CA HIS A 328 -26.35 -20.50 6.56
C HIS A 328 -27.23 -20.80 5.33
N ARG A 329 -26.75 -21.65 4.42
CA ARG A 329 -27.50 -22.11 3.24
C ARG A 329 -28.82 -22.77 3.63
N LEU A 330 -28.78 -23.76 4.53
CA LEU A 330 -29.98 -24.47 4.99
C LEU A 330 -30.98 -23.54 5.69
N LYS A 331 -30.49 -22.55 6.45
CA LYS A 331 -31.34 -21.53 7.08
C LYS A 331 -32.02 -20.65 6.03
N LYS A 332 -31.30 -20.25 4.97
CA LYS A 332 -31.86 -19.47 3.86
C LYS A 332 -32.92 -20.28 3.11
N GLU A 333 -32.60 -21.50 2.70
CA GLU A 333 -33.54 -22.41 2.01
C GLU A 333 -34.82 -22.63 2.84
N ARG A 334 -34.67 -22.85 4.17
CA ARG A 334 -35.81 -22.97 5.08
C ARG A 334 -36.65 -21.69 5.12
N ASN A 335 -36.03 -20.53 5.22
CA ASN A 335 -36.75 -19.25 5.27
C ASN A 335 -37.49 -18.97 3.96
N GLU A 336 -36.87 -19.28 2.82
CA GLU A 336 -37.50 -19.17 1.49
C GLU A 336 -38.70 -20.09 1.36
N LEU A 337 -38.57 -21.36 1.80
CA LEU A 337 -39.68 -22.31 1.83
C LEU A 337 -40.84 -21.81 2.71
N LEU A 338 -40.54 -21.36 3.92
CA LEU A 338 -41.55 -20.83 4.84
C LEU A 338 -42.22 -19.58 4.27
N SER A 339 -41.46 -18.69 3.62
CA SER A 339 -42.00 -17.50 2.95
C SER A 339 -42.90 -17.88 1.78
N ALA A 340 -42.52 -18.86 0.96
CA ALA A 340 -43.33 -19.34 -0.16
C ALA A 340 -44.65 -19.93 0.33
N ARG A 341 -44.62 -20.78 1.36
CA ARG A 341 -45.85 -21.34 1.98
C ARG A 341 -46.74 -20.26 2.58
N ARG A 342 -46.16 -19.28 3.30
CA ARG A 342 -46.90 -18.13 3.83
C ARG A 342 -47.53 -17.29 2.74
N SER A 343 -46.84 -17.11 1.60
CA SER A 343 -47.39 -16.40 0.44
C SER A 343 -48.59 -17.14 -0.15
N LEU A 344 -48.49 -18.45 -0.34
CA LEU A 344 -49.62 -19.27 -0.84
C LEU A 344 -50.86 -19.12 0.04
N ILE A 345 -50.70 -19.23 1.36
CA ILE A 345 -51.80 -19.04 2.32
C ILE A 345 -52.33 -17.61 2.28
N ALA A 346 -51.46 -16.61 2.14
CA ALA A 346 -51.86 -15.22 2.05
C ALA A 346 -52.67 -14.92 0.78
N ASP A 347 -52.31 -15.55 -0.33
CA ASP A 347 -52.98 -15.40 -1.62
C ASP A 347 -54.38 -16.05 -1.59
N GLU A 348 -54.49 -17.26 -1.01
CA GLU A 348 -55.78 -17.93 -0.80
C GLU A 348 -56.67 -17.15 0.19
N TRP A 349 -56.12 -16.68 1.32
CA TRP A 349 -56.87 -15.85 2.28
C TRP A 349 -57.38 -14.56 1.63
N ARG A 350 -56.56 -13.91 0.80
CA ARG A 350 -56.98 -12.71 0.05
C ARG A 350 -58.10 -13.01 -0.93
N SER A 351 -58.19 -14.23 -1.44
CA SER A 351 -59.20 -14.65 -2.41
C SER A 351 -60.53 -15.05 -1.76
N CYS A 352 -60.50 -15.61 -0.55
CA CYS A 352 -61.71 -16.09 0.14
C CYS A 352 -62.26 -15.14 1.22
N ARG A 353 -61.53 -14.08 1.59
CA ARG A 353 -62.02 -13.10 2.59
C ARG A 353 -63.20 -12.28 2.05
N SER A 354 -64.22 -12.07 2.90
CA SER A 354 -65.36 -11.20 2.61
C SER A 354 -64.96 -9.70 2.55
N PRO A 355 -65.79 -8.81 1.93
CA PRO A 355 -65.50 -7.38 1.81
C PRO A 355 -65.30 -6.66 3.16
N SER A 356 -64.57 -5.54 3.13
CA SER A 356 -63.87 -4.90 4.25
C SER A 356 -64.69 -4.36 5.44
N ASN A 357 -66.00 -4.58 5.50
CA ASN A 357 -66.86 -4.00 6.54
C ASN A 357 -67.11 -4.93 7.73
N GLU A 358 -66.56 -6.14 7.71
CA GLU A 358 -66.67 -7.08 8.82
C GLU A 358 -65.37 -7.16 9.64
N PHE A 359 -65.51 -7.35 10.96
CA PHE A 359 -64.39 -7.65 11.85
C PHE A 359 -63.78 -9.00 11.49
N GLN A 360 -62.54 -9.02 10.98
CA GLN A 360 -61.92 -10.20 10.36
C GLN A 360 -60.48 -10.43 10.86
N PRO A 361 -59.98 -11.68 10.86
CA PRO A 361 -58.61 -12.00 11.24
C PRO A 361 -57.55 -11.31 10.37
N SER A 362 -56.44 -10.91 10.98
CA SER A 362 -55.28 -10.44 10.22
C SER A 362 -54.55 -11.60 9.56
N LEU A 363 -53.65 -11.32 8.61
CA LEU A 363 -52.84 -12.36 7.98
C LEU A 363 -51.95 -13.11 8.99
N LEU A 364 -51.51 -12.43 10.06
CA LEU A 364 -50.73 -13.06 11.12
C LEU A 364 -51.59 -14.06 11.92
N ASP A 365 -52.86 -13.71 12.21
CA ASP A 365 -53.80 -14.61 12.87
C ASP A 365 -54.06 -15.86 12.00
N VAL A 366 -54.23 -15.67 10.69
CA VAL A 366 -54.41 -16.78 9.73
C VAL A 366 -53.17 -17.67 9.66
N TRP A 367 -51.95 -17.12 9.70
CA TRP A 367 -50.73 -17.94 9.74
C TRP A 367 -50.56 -18.70 11.06
N LEU A 368 -51.05 -18.16 12.18
CA LEU A 368 -50.98 -18.78 13.50
C LEU A 368 -52.11 -19.78 13.75
N TRP A 369 -53.18 -19.73 12.97
CA TRP A 369 -54.27 -20.70 12.98
C TRP A 369 -53.72 -22.12 12.76
N LYS A 370 -54.05 -23.04 13.66
CA LYS A 370 -53.52 -24.42 13.73
C LYS A 370 -53.52 -25.13 12.36
N GLU A 371 -54.60 -25.02 11.61
CA GLU A 371 -54.79 -25.63 10.29
C GLU A 371 -53.78 -25.11 9.26
N MET A 372 -53.54 -23.80 9.23
CA MET A 372 -52.62 -23.17 8.29
C MET A 372 -51.17 -23.25 8.77
N LYS A 373 -50.96 -23.13 10.08
CA LYS A 373 -49.66 -23.32 10.74
C LYS A 373 -49.13 -24.73 10.48
N TYR A 374 -49.99 -25.74 10.49
CA TYR A 374 -49.62 -27.11 10.12
C TYR A 374 -48.97 -27.15 8.73
N PHE A 375 -49.60 -26.56 7.70
CA PHE A 375 -49.02 -26.51 6.35
C PHE A 375 -47.71 -25.73 6.28
N ILE A 376 -47.58 -24.64 7.06
CA ILE A 376 -46.34 -23.86 7.14
C ILE A 376 -45.20 -24.70 7.74
N ASP A 377 -45.47 -25.39 8.84
CA ASP A 377 -44.47 -26.10 9.65
C ASP A 377 -44.14 -27.52 9.13
N LEU A 378 -44.83 -28.00 8.10
CA LEU A 378 -44.56 -29.31 7.48
C LEU A 378 -43.07 -29.49 7.11
N PRO A 379 -42.53 -30.72 7.13
CA PRO A 379 -41.16 -30.98 6.69
C PRO A 379 -40.91 -30.49 5.24
N PRO A 380 -39.66 -30.13 4.88
CA PRO A 380 -39.31 -29.72 3.51
C PRO A 380 -39.59 -30.80 2.45
N SER A 381 -39.64 -32.07 2.84
CA SER A 381 -39.94 -33.20 1.95
C SER A 381 -41.38 -33.21 1.43
N VAL A 382 -42.28 -32.42 2.03
CA VAL A 382 -43.70 -32.36 1.64
C VAL A 382 -43.96 -31.09 0.83
N THR A 383 -44.35 -31.28 -0.43
CA THR A 383 -44.77 -30.18 -1.31
C THR A 383 -46.20 -29.78 -0.95
N VAL A 384 -46.37 -28.54 -0.49
CA VAL A 384 -47.69 -27.97 -0.18
C VAL A 384 -48.21 -27.31 -1.45
N THR A 385 -49.31 -27.82 -2.00
CA THR A 385 -49.94 -27.22 -3.18
C THR A 385 -51.04 -26.25 -2.80
N THR A 386 -51.37 -25.35 -3.72
CA THR A 386 -52.45 -24.38 -3.57
C THR A 386 -53.79 -25.06 -3.28
N GLU A 387 -54.06 -26.19 -3.92
CA GLU A 387 -55.32 -26.94 -3.75
C GLU A 387 -55.46 -27.51 -2.33
N MET A 388 -54.39 -28.05 -1.76
CA MET A 388 -54.38 -28.56 -0.38
C MET A 388 -54.70 -27.45 0.63
N VAL A 389 -54.11 -26.27 0.42
CA VAL A 389 -54.35 -25.10 1.27
C VAL A 389 -55.79 -24.61 1.10
N ARG A 390 -56.26 -24.51 -0.14
CA ARG A 390 -57.62 -24.04 -0.45
C ARG A 390 -58.68 -24.92 0.19
N ASP A 391 -58.60 -26.24 0.00
CA ASP A 391 -59.58 -27.19 0.53
C ASP A 391 -59.66 -27.13 2.07
N ALA A 392 -58.49 -27.14 2.73
CA ALA A 392 -58.40 -27.02 4.18
C ALA A 392 -58.88 -25.65 4.68
N MET A 393 -58.63 -24.58 3.92
CA MET A 393 -59.11 -23.24 4.25
C MET A 393 -60.62 -23.18 4.10
N THR A 394 -61.20 -23.42 2.92
CA THR A 394 -62.65 -23.28 2.67
C THR A 394 -63.52 -24.14 3.58
N SER A 395 -63.09 -25.36 3.91
CA SER A 395 -63.88 -26.28 4.74
C SER A 395 -63.97 -25.85 6.21
N ARG A 396 -62.94 -25.16 6.74
CA ARG A 396 -62.83 -24.83 8.17
C ARG A 396 -62.86 -23.33 8.47
N LEU A 397 -62.82 -22.49 7.44
CA LEU A 397 -62.76 -21.04 7.56
C LEU A 397 -63.95 -20.44 8.33
N PRO A 398 -65.22 -20.83 8.09
CA PRO A 398 -66.34 -20.22 8.80
C PRO A 398 -66.27 -20.45 10.31
N ALA A 399 -65.94 -21.69 10.73
CA ALA A 399 -65.79 -22.04 12.14
C ALA A 399 -64.64 -21.28 12.81
N PHE A 400 -63.52 -21.12 12.10
CA PHE A 400 -62.38 -20.33 12.58
C PHE A 400 -62.73 -18.85 12.77
N ILE A 401 -63.38 -18.22 11.79
CA ILE A 401 -63.75 -16.79 11.89
C ILE A 401 -64.69 -16.56 13.06
N THR A 402 -65.71 -17.41 13.27
CA THR A 402 -66.62 -17.27 14.41
C THR A 402 -65.88 -17.41 15.74
N SER A 403 -65.08 -18.47 15.91
CA SER A 403 -64.32 -18.69 17.14
C SER A 403 -63.34 -17.56 17.43
N TRP A 404 -62.64 -17.03 16.42
CA TRP A 404 -61.69 -15.93 16.57
C TRP A 404 -62.39 -14.63 16.95
N ARG A 405 -63.56 -14.34 16.34
CA ARG A 405 -64.36 -13.15 16.69
C ARG A 405 -64.83 -13.20 18.13
N ASP A 406 -65.37 -14.34 18.57
CA ASP A 406 -65.88 -14.50 19.93
C ASP A 406 -64.76 -14.30 20.97
N GLU A 407 -63.57 -14.86 20.72
CA GLU A 407 -62.41 -14.70 21.58
C GLU A 407 -61.92 -13.24 21.67
N ARG A 408 -61.81 -12.54 20.53
CA ARG A 408 -61.38 -11.13 20.51
C ARG A 408 -62.42 -10.19 21.10
N LEU A 409 -63.71 -10.46 20.91
CA LEU A 409 -64.79 -9.67 21.51
C LEU A 409 -64.82 -9.84 23.04
N LEU A 410 -64.57 -11.05 23.54
CA LEU A 410 -64.40 -11.32 24.97
C LEU A 410 -63.19 -10.56 25.55
N GLU A 411 -62.02 -10.61 24.89
CA GLU A 411 -60.84 -9.85 25.30
C GLU A 411 -61.11 -8.33 25.35
N MET A 412 -61.76 -7.78 24.32
CA MET A 412 -62.13 -6.36 24.28
C MET A 412 -63.10 -5.98 25.41
N SER A 413 -64.06 -6.86 25.74
CA SER A 413 -65.01 -6.64 26.84
C SER A 413 -64.36 -6.69 28.23
N CYS A 414 -63.35 -7.54 28.42
CA CYS A 414 -62.59 -7.64 29.68
C CYS A 414 -61.55 -6.53 29.87
N THR A 415 -61.10 -5.87 28.80
CA THR A 415 -60.14 -4.73 28.90
C THR A 415 -60.80 -3.37 29.11
N MET A 416 -62.13 -3.28 28.92
CA MET A 416 -62.93 -2.06 29.00
C MET A 416 -63.76 -1.95 30.30
N GLY A 417 -63.70 -2.96 31.18
CA GLY A 417 -64.24 -2.94 32.54
C GLY A 417 -63.13 -3.06 33.55
#